data_AF-A0A430V6C3-F1
#
_entry.id   AF-A0A430V6C3-F1
#
_cell.length_a   1.000
_cell.length_b   1.000
_cell.length_c   1.000
_cell.angle_alpha   90.00
_cell.angle_beta   90.00
_cell.angle_gamma   90.00
#
_symmetry.space_group_name_H-M   'P 1'
#
loop_
_entity.id
_entity.type
_entity.pdbx_description
1 polymer ?
#
loop_
_entity_poly.entity_id
_entity_poly.type
_entity_poly.pdbx_seq_one_letter_code
_entity_poly.pdbx_strand_id
1 'polypeptide(L)'
;MASSLLEQLSADLEVLSEHLRAGLDEFGTLYCYLEGSRGGKTYLLHAPYEEALAVLQALNGLSFRGRILLALDPSPLSPTLEGLPLSGPTRAPLAHLLEKTRPDRLLLAFPGEGLGQGFPGAKETPRGWQPLEAEEEPLVLRVEAPTGLTYQEVRAYGPWESPPLPLDLPISPGPYWGSVGLALGIPTYGVGLVNLRASLEALLGLW
;
A
#
# COMPACT_ATOMS: atom_id res chain seq x y z
N MET A 1 10.14 18.03 -10.76
CA MET A 1 9.04 17.39 -9.99
C MET A 1 9.58 16.24 -9.15
N ALA A 2 10.32 15.28 -9.72
CA ALA A 2 10.96 14.21 -8.94
C ALA A 2 11.93 14.74 -7.86
N SER A 3 12.77 15.74 -8.19
CA SER A 3 13.71 16.32 -7.23
C SER A 3 13.04 16.98 -6.01
N SER A 4 11.96 17.73 -6.23
CA SER A 4 11.21 18.39 -5.15
C SER A 4 10.46 17.38 -4.26
N LEU A 5 9.95 16.29 -4.85
CA LEU A 5 9.29 15.23 -4.09
C LEU A 5 10.30 14.45 -3.24
N LEU A 6 11.48 14.14 -3.78
CA LEU A 6 12.54 13.49 -3.01
C LEU A 6 13.04 14.34 -1.84
N GLU A 7 13.18 15.65 -2.03
CA GLU A 7 13.53 16.59 -0.96
C GLU A 7 12.48 16.56 0.16
N GLN A 8 11.18 16.56 -0.19
CA GLN A 8 10.10 16.44 0.78
C GLN A 8 10.13 15.11 1.54
N LEU A 9 10.26 13.99 0.83
CA LEU A 9 10.36 12.66 1.43
C LEU A 9 11.58 12.54 2.35
N SER A 10 12.68 13.20 2.01
CA SER A 10 13.89 13.23 2.83
C SER A 10 13.68 14.02 4.12
N ALA A 11 13.01 15.18 4.05
CA ALA A 11 12.65 15.95 5.24
C ALA A 11 11.70 15.18 6.18
N ASP A 12 10.72 14.49 5.62
CA ASP A 12 9.82 13.63 6.41
C ASP A 12 10.57 12.45 7.04
N LEU A 13 11.51 11.85 6.30
CA LEU A 13 12.39 10.80 6.83
C LEU A 13 13.20 11.29 8.02
N GLU A 14 13.77 12.50 7.95
CA GLU A 14 14.53 13.09 9.06
C GLU A 14 13.66 13.16 10.32
N VAL A 15 12.45 13.71 10.21
CA VAL A 15 11.49 13.81 11.33
C VAL A 15 11.10 12.44 11.87
N LEU A 16 10.76 11.48 11.00
CA LEU A 16 10.39 10.14 11.45
C LEU A 16 11.56 9.43 12.14
N SER A 17 12.78 9.63 11.66
CA SER A 17 13.99 8.99 12.19
C SER A 17 14.37 9.50 13.58
N GLU A 18 13.88 10.67 14.00
CA GLU A 18 14.04 11.15 15.38
C GLU A 18 13.26 10.30 16.40
N HIS A 19 12.22 9.59 15.94
CA HIS A 19 11.27 8.89 16.81
C HIS A 19 11.18 7.38 16.54
N LEU A 20 11.41 6.97 15.30
CA LEU A 20 11.15 5.62 14.81
C LEU A 20 12.34 5.11 14.01
N ARG A 21 12.48 3.78 13.92
CA ARG A 21 13.35 3.20 12.90
C ARG A 21 12.68 3.38 11.55
N ALA A 22 13.16 4.36 10.79
CA ALA A 22 12.62 4.71 9.47
C ALA A 22 13.69 4.55 8.37
N GLY A 23 13.23 4.53 7.13
CA GLY A 23 14.09 4.46 5.95
C GLY A 23 13.33 4.84 4.69
N LEU A 24 14.10 5.09 3.63
CA LEU A 24 13.62 5.33 2.28
C LEU A 24 14.22 4.23 1.38
N ASP A 25 13.41 3.60 0.54
CA ASP A 25 13.89 2.60 -0.42
C ASP A 25 14.24 3.21 -1.79
N GLU A 26 14.71 2.37 -2.70
CA GLU A 26 15.04 2.76 -4.07
C GLU A 26 13.87 3.29 -4.90
N PHE A 27 12.62 3.06 -4.49
CA PHE A 27 11.42 3.62 -5.11
C PHE A 27 10.95 4.92 -4.44
N GLY A 28 11.65 5.38 -3.38
CA GLY A 28 11.20 6.51 -2.58
C GLY A 28 10.09 6.15 -1.59
N THR A 29 9.80 4.86 -1.37
CA THR A 29 8.84 4.43 -0.36
C THR A 29 9.40 4.78 1.02
N LEU A 30 8.69 5.66 1.74
CA LEU A 30 9.04 6.02 3.11
C LEU A 30 8.44 4.96 4.05
N TYR A 31 9.28 4.25 4.78
CA TYR A 31 8.80 3.21 5.69
C TYR A 31 9.34 3.39 7.11
N CYS A 32 8.54 2.98 8.09
CA CYS A 32 8.96 2.99 9.49
C CYS A 32 8.39 1.80 10.27
N TYR A 33 9.13 1.41 11.31
CA TYR A 33 8.77 0.32 12.19
C TYR A 33 8.11 0.85 13.46
N LEU A 34 6.91 0.36 13.74
CA LEU A 34 6.17 0.57 14.98
C LEU A 34 6.17 -0.74 15.78
N GLU A 35 6.73 -0.69 16.98
CA GLU A 35 6.82 -1.84 17.87
C GLU A 35 5.65 -1.86 18.85
N GLY A 36 4.98 -3.01 18.96
CA GLY A 36 3.91 -3.23 19.92
C GLY A 36 4.42 -3.66 21.30
N SER A 37 3.48 -3.95 22.20
CA SER A 37 3.75 -4.23 23.61
C SER A 37 4.47 -5.56 23.90
N ARG A 38 4.24 -6.58 23.06
CA ARG A 38 4.76 -7.96 23.22
C ARG A 38 4.90 -8.60 21.83
N GLY A 39 5.64 -9.72 21.74
CA GLY A 39 5.80 -10.48 20.49
C GLY A 39 4.48 -10.82 19.80
N GLY A 40 4.55 -11.09 18.50
CA GLY A 40 3.38 -11.31 17.66
C GLY A 40 3.75 -11.30 16.18
N LYS A 41 2.74 -11.14 15.33
CA LYS A 41 2.89 -11.07 13.87
C LYS A 41 3.45 -9.72 13.43
N THR A 42 4.12 -9.73 12.29
CA THR A 42 4.51 -8.53 11.56
C THR A 42 3.47 -8.22 10.49
N TYR A 43 2.82 -7.08 10.64
CA TYR A 43 1.91 -6.54 9.64
C TYR A 43 2.65 -5.52 8.78
N LEU A 44 2.43 -5.53 7.47
CA LEU A 44 2.82 -4.43 6.61
C LEU A 44 1.58 -3.61 6.30
N LEU A 45 1.56 -2.34 6.68
CA LEU A 45 0.52 -1.39 6.31
C LEU A 45 1.04 -0.51 5.18
N HIS A 46 0.57 -0.76 3.97
CA HIS A 46 0.94 -0.01 2.78
C HIS A 46 -0.13 1.02 2.45
N ALA A 47 0.25 2.27 2.26
CA ALA A 47 -0.66 3.35 1.91
C ALA A 47 -0.04 4.28 0.87
N PRO A 48 -0.85 4.93 0.01
CA PRO A 48 -0.39 6.08 -0.75
C PRO A 48 0.19 7.15 0.18
N TYR A 49 1.25 7.81 -0.24
CA TYR A 49 1.89 8.87 0.56
C TYR A 49 0.96 10.06 0.84
N GLU A 50 0.02 10.35 -0.07
CA GLU A 50 -1.02 11.36 0.13
C GLU A 50 -1.93 11.06 1.32
N GLU A 51 -2.08 9.79 1.69
CA GLU A 51 -2.91 9.33 2.80
C GLU A 51 -2.12 9.23 4.13
N ALA A 52 -0.84 9.63 4.14
CA ALA A 52 0.04 9.50 5.28
C ALA A 52 -0.54 10.10 6.56
N LEU A 53 -1.15 11.30 6.48
CA LEU A 53 -1.73 11.95 7.64
C LEU A 53 -2.86 11.13 8.28
N ALA A 54 -3.80 10.65 7.46
CA ALA A 54 -4.93 9.85 7.95
C ALA A 54 -4.45 8.53 8.58
N VAL A 55 -3.45 7.89 7.96
CA VAL A 55 -2.86 6.65 8.47
C VAL A 55 -2.09 6.88 9.77
N LEU A 56 -1.24 7.91 9.85
CA LEU A 56 -0.48 8.24 11.05
C LEU A 56 -1.41 8.62 12.22
N GLN A 57 -2.48 9.39 11.95
CA GLN A 57 -3.49 9.71 12.96
C GLN A 57 -4.21 8.46 13.47
N ALA A 58 -4.55 7.52 12.57
CA ALA A 58 -5.18 6.27 12.96
C ALA A 58 -4.25 5.38 13.81
N LEU A 59 -2.96 5.35 13.49
CA LEU A 59 -1.94 4.58 14.22
C LEU A 59 -1.57 5.20 15.58
N ASN A 60 -1.71 6.52 15.73
CA ASN A 60 -1.29 7.23 16.92
C ASN A 60 -2.02 6.72 18.17
N GLY A 61 -1.25 6.23 19.15
CA GLY A 61 -1.79 5.68 20.40
C GLY A 61 -2.53 4.36 20.26
N LEU A 62 -2.38 3.63 19.15
CA LEU A 62 -2.89 2.26 19.04
C LEU A 62 -2.11 1.31 19.93
N SER A 63 -2.85 0.44 20.62
CA SER A 63 -2.26 -0.67 21.38
C SER A 63 -2.30 -1.93 20.56
N PHE A 64 -1.13 -2.53 20.29
CA PHE A 64 -1.04 -3.80 19.57
C PHE A 64 0.12 -4.69 20.08
N ARG A 65 0.18 -5.93 19.59
CA ARG A 65 1.31 -6.87 19.74
C ARG A 65 1.94 -7.12 18.38
N GLY A 66 3.19 -7.56 18.41
CA GLY A 66 4.01 -7.72 17.22
C GLY A 66 4.50 -6.37 16.72
N ARG A 67 4.50 -6.20 15.40
CA ARG A 67 5.13 -5.07 14.72
C ARG A 67 4.27 -4.63 13.54
N ILE A 68 4.24 -3.34 13.30
CA ILE A 68 3.74 -2.77 12.04
C ILE A 68 4.93 -2.18 11.30
N LEU A 69 5.13 -2.63 10.06
CA LEU A 69 5.90 -1.91 9.06
C LEU A 69 4.94 -1.01 8.29
N LEU A 70 4.94 0.28 8.62
CA LEU A 70 4.22 1.28 7.82
C LEU A 70 5.05 1.58 6.58
N ALA A 71 4.43 1.61 5.41
CA ALA A 71 5.03 1.98 4.15
C ALA A 71 4.14 2.97 3.41
N LEU A 72 4.71 4.12 3.07
CA LEU A 72 4.07 5.22 2.38
C LEU A 72 4.63 5.30 0.95
N ASP A 73 3.80 4.96 -0.02
CA ASP A 73 4.16 4.83 -1.43
C ASP A 73 3.94 6.15 -2.19
N PRO A 74 4.99 6.78 -2.72
CA PRO A 74 4.88 8.02 -3.49
C PRO A 74 4.55 7.80 -4.97
N SER A 75 4.31 6.57 -5.40
CA SER A 75 4.08 6.26 -6.82
C SER A 75 2.96 7.07 -7.46
N PRO A 76 1.79 7.31 -6.84
CA PRO A 76 0.75 8.13 -7.47
C PRO A 76 1.20 9.58 -7.77
N LEU A 77 2.22 10.08 -7.06
CA LEU A 77 2.84 11.40 -7.25
C LEU A 77 4.01 11.38 -8.25
N SER A 78 4.42 10.20 -8.71
CA SER A 78 5.58 10.04 -9.58
C SER A 78 5.25 10.37 -11.04
N PRO A 79 6.13 11.09 -11.76
CA PRO A 79 5.90 11.40 -13.17
C PRO A 79 5.98 10.14 -14.05
N THR A 80 5.21 10.15 -15.14
CA THR A 80 5.24 9.13 -16.19
C THR A 80 5.80 9.73 -17.49
N LEU A 81 6.57 8.93 -18.24
CA LEU A 81 7.13 9.37 -19.52
C LEU A 81 6.10 9.39 -20.65
N GLU A 82 4.95 8.74 -20.45
CA GLU A 82 3.81 8.72 -21.35
C GLU A 82 2.88 9.92 -21.16
N GLY A 83 3.10 10.73 -20.11
CA GLY A 83 2.27 11.90 -19.79
C GLY A 83 0.88 11.56 -19.23
N LEU A 84 0.63 10.29 -18.89
CA LEU A 84 -0.61 9.82 -18.28
C LEU A 84 -0.47 9.79 -16.75
N PRO A 85 -1.41 10.38 -15.99
CA PRO A 85 -1.33 10.35 -14.53
C PRO A 85 -1.52 8.92 -14.01
N LEU A 86 -0.83 8.58 -12.92
CA LEU A 86 -1.09 7.34 -12.19
C LEU A 86 -2.37 7.51 -11.38
N SER A 87 -3.32 6.58 -11.53
CA SER A 87 -4.59 6.61 -10.80
C SER A 87 -4.50 5.99 -9.39
N GLY A 88 -3.31 5.55 -8.98
CA GLY A 88 -3.05 5.04 -7.63
C GLY A 88 -1.72 4.29 -7.55
N PRO A 89 -1.50 3.51 -6.47
CA PRO A 89 -0.27 2.76 -6.23
C PRO A 89 0.13 1.87 -7.39
N THR A 90 1.43 1.56 -7.47
CA THR A 90 1.99 0.71 -8.52
C THR A 90 2.46 -0.61 -7.94
N ARG A 91 2.67 -1.60 -8.81
CA ARG A 91 3.09 -2.95 -8.38
C ARG A 91 4.51 -2.94 -7.83
N ALA A 92 5.43 -2.27 -8.51
CA ALA A 92 6.86 -2.45 -8.31
C ALA A 92 7.33 -2.10 -6.87
N PRO A 93 6.98 -0.96 -6.27
CA PRO A 93 7.39 -0.62 -4.90
C PRO A 93 6.84 -1.61 -3.87
N LEU A 94 5.55 -1.97 -3.98
CA LEU A 94 4.95 -2.94 -3.07
C LEU A 94 5.60 -4.31 -3.19
N ALA A 95 5.76 -4.83 -4.40
CA ALA A 95 6.39 -6.15 -4.63
C ALA A 95 7.80 -6.18 -4.04
N HIS A 96 8.57 -5.14 -4.32
CA HIS A 96 9.91 -4.95 -3.80
C HIS A 96 9.97 -4.99 -2.27
N LEU A 97 9.08 -4.26 -1.61
CA LEU A 97 9.01 -4.22 -0.16
C LEU A 97 8.62 -5.58 0.43
N LEU A 98 7.67 -6.28 -0.18
CA LEU A 98 7.20 -7.60 0.27
C LEU A 98 8.29 -8.67 0.13
N GLU A 99 9.09 -8.65 -0.94
CA GLU A 99 10.21 -9.58 -1.13
C GLU A 99 11.27 -9.45 -0.03
N LYS A 100 11.55 -8.21 0.40
CA LYS A 100 12.51 -7.89 1.46
C LYS A 100 11.97 -8.21 2.85
N THR A 101 10.71 -7.91 3.12
CA THR A 101 10.17 -7.84 4.50
C THR A 101 9.36 -9.07 4.90
N ARG A 102 8.71 -9.73 3.93
CA ARG A 102 7.90 -10.95 4.10
C ARG A 102 7.01 -10.91 5.36
N PRO A 103 6.09 -9.94 5.46
CA PRO A 103 5.20 -9.82 6.60
C PRO A 103 4.25 -11.03 6.71
N ASP A 104 3.73 -11.27 7.92
CA ASP A 104 2.70 -12.29 8.15
C ASP A 104 1.38 -11.92 7.47
N ARG A 105 1.10 -10.62 7.35
CA ARG A 105 -0.10 -10.07 6.69
C ARG A 105 0.20 -8.73 6.04
N LEU A 106 -0.43 -8.50 4.89
CA LEU A 106 -0.44 -7.24 4.17
C LEU A 106 -1.77 -6.52 4.39
N LEU A 107 -1.71 -5.27 4.83
CA LEU A 107 -2.83 -4.36 4.93
C LEU A 107 -2.64 -3.23 3.91
N LEU A 108 -3.61 -3.04 3.02
CA LEU A 108 -3.57 -2.05 1.95
C LEU A 108 -4.58 -0.95 2.25
N ALA A 109 -4.11 0.25 2.59
CA ALA A 109 -5.00 1.40 2.76
C ALA A 109 -5.67 1.74 1.43
N PHE A 110 -6.98 1.93 1.45
CA PHE A 110 -7.74 2.28 0.25
C PHE A 110 -8.92 3.22 0.57
N PRO A 111 -9.38 4.02 -0.41
CA PRO A 111 -10.56 4.84 -0.25
C PRO A 111 -11.80 3.96 0.00
N GLY A 112 -12.45 4.14 1.14
CA GLY A 112 -13.65 3.37 1.50
C GLY A 112 -13.74 3.07 2.99
N GLU A 113 -14.71 2.22 3.35
CA GLU A 113 -14.96 1.79 4.71
C GLU A 113 -14.71 0.28 4.87
N GLY A 114 -14.28 -0.11 6.08
CA GLY A 114 -14.22 -1.49 6.50
C GLY A 114 -13.06 -2.27 5.89
N LEU A 115 -13.32 -3.52 5.53
CA LEU A 115 -12.32 -4.49 5.12
C LEU A 115 -12.53 -4.90 3.64
N GLY A 116 -11.52 -4.62 2.82
CA GLY A 116 -11.42 -5.13 1.47
C GLY A 116 -10.95 -6.58 1.48
N GLN A 117 -11.80 -7.54 1.12
CA GLN A 117 -11.45 -8.97 1.15
C GLN A 117 -11.07 -9.56 -0.21
N GLY A 118 -11.41 -8.89 -1.30
CA GLY A 118 -11.05 -9.35 -2.62
C GLY A 118 -11.36 -8.34 -3.71
N PHE A 119 -10.81 -8.59 -4.88
CA PHE A 119 -11.00 -7.80 -6.08
C PHE A 119 -11.13 -8.75 -7.28
N PRO A 120 -12.06 -8.52 -8.20
CA PRO A 120 -12.30 -9.42 -9.34
C PRO A 120 -11.16 -9.40 -10.38
N GLY A 121 -10.20 -8.50 -10.24
CA GLY A 121 -9.19 -8.24 -11.26
C GLY A 121 -9.68 -7.20 -12.25
N ALA A 122 -8.75 -6.38 -12.72
CA ALA A 122 -9.04 -5.32 -13.68
C ALA A 122 -7.75 -4.86 -14.34
N LYS A 123 -7.91 -4.19 -15.47
CA LYS A 123 -6.84 -3.45 -16.14
C LYS A 123 -7.28 -2.04 -16.47
N GLU A 124 -6.36 -1.11 -16.37
CA GLU A 124 -6.55 0.26 -16.83
C GLU A 124 -6.16 0.33 -18.30
N THR A 125 -7.05 0.82 -19.15
CA THR A 125 -6.81 1.05 -20.57
C THR A 125 -6.91 2.56 -20.85
N PRO A 126 -6.68 3.04 -22.08
CA PRO A 126 -6.94 4.45 -22.42
C PRO A 126 -8.39 4.91 -22.16
N ARG A 127 -9.36 3.98 -22.00
CA ARG A 127 -10.75 4.27 -21.65
C ARG A 127 -11.03 4.21 -20.14
N GLY A 128 -10.01 3.98 -19.33
CA GLY A 128 -10.12 3.79 -17.88
C GLY A 128 -10.12 2.33 -17.47
N TRP A 129 -10.56 2.06 -16.25
CA TRP A 129 -10.58 0.71 -15.68
C TRP A 129 -11.63 -0.19 -16.36
N GLN A 130 -11.19 -1.37 -16.78
CA GLN A 130 -11.98 -2.39 -17.47
C GLN A 130 -11.72 -3.78 -16.84
N PRO A 131 -12.65 -4.74 -16.99
CA PRO A 131 -12.38 -6.15 -16.68
C PRO A 131 -11.16 -6.69 -17.43
N LEU A 132 -10.51 -7.72 -16.88
CA LEU A 132 -9.31 -8.30 -17.48
C LEU A 132 -9.58 -8.90 -18.88
N GLU A 133 -10.79 -9.38 -19.11
CA GLU A 133 -11.26 -10.01 -20.34
C GLU A 133 -11.55 -9.02 -21.47
N ALA A 134 -11.56 -7.71 -21.19
CA ALA A 134 -11.78 -6.70 -22.22
C ALA A 134 -10.74 -6.83 -23.34
N GLU A 135 -11.11 -6.57 -24.60
CA GLU A 135 -10.18 -6.76 -25.73
C GLU A 135 -8.99 -5.79 -25.72
N GLU A 136 -9.17 -4.61 -25.12
CA GLU A 136 -8.14 -3.57 -25.08
C GLU A 136 -6.93 -3.98 -24.21
N GLU A 137 -5.73 -3.68 -24.69
CA GLU A 137 -4.51 -3.91 -23.93
C GLU A 137 -4.41 -2.97 -22.72
N PRO A 138 -3.77 -3.41 -21.62
CA PRO A 138 -3.54 -2.55 -20.47
C PRO A 138 -2.58 -1.41 -20.80
N LEU A 139 -2.69 -0.30 -20.07
CA LEU A 139 -1.69 0.75 -20.07
C LEU A 139 -0.36 0.18 -19.58
N VAL A 140 0.69 0.48 -20.33
CA VAL A 140 2.07 0.19 -20.00
C VAL A 140 2.78 1.53 -19.87
N LEU A 141 3.11 1.89 -18.62
CA LEU A 141 3.67 3.19 -18.27
C LEU A 141 5.13 3.01 -17.85
N ARG A 142 5.99 3.95 -18.21
CA ARG A 142 7.34 4.07 -17.69
C ARG A 142 7.34 5.18 -16.65
N VAL A 143 7.47 4.74 -15.41
CA VAL A 143 7.41 5.59 -14.22
C VAL A 143 8.83 5.91 -13.76
N GLU A 144 9.06 7.15 -13.38
CA GLU A 144 10.29 7.58 -12.70
C GLU A 144 9.98 7.79 -11.22
N ALA A 145 10.52 6.93 -10.36
CA ALA A 145 10.42 7.08 -8.91
C ALA A 145 11.09 8.38 -8.44
N PRO A 146 10.77 8.92 -7.25
CA PRO A 146 11.38 10.15 -6.73
C PRO A 146 12.91 10.11 -6.68
N THR A 147 13.50 8.93 -6.49
CA THR A 147 14.94 8.66 -6.48
C THR A 147 15.61 8.70 -7.86
N GLY A 148 14.84 8.82 -8.95
CA GLY A 148 15.29 8.71 -10.33
C GLY A 148 15.33 7.27 -10.87
N LEU A 149 14.94 6.26 -10.07
CA LEU A 149 14.78 4.89 -10.56
C LEU A 149 13.65 4.83 -11.59
N THR A 150 13.94 4.38 -12.80
CA THR A 150 12.91 4.16 -13.82
C THR A 150 12.47 2.71 -13.87
N TYR A 151 11.16 2.49 -13.91
CA TYR A 151 10.57 1.15 -14.01
C TYR A 151 9.35 1.16 -14.91
N GLN A 152 8.97 -0.03 -15.37
CA GLN A 152 7.77 -0.24 -16.17
C GLN A 152 6.64 -0.69 -15.26
N GLU A 153 5.51 0.00 -15.33
CA GLU A 153 4.26 -0.37 -14.66
C GLU A 153 3.24 -0.82 -15.71
N VAL A 154 2.79 -2.07 -15.58
CA VAL A 154 1.69 -2.62 -16.38
C VAL A 154 0.43 -2.55 -15.53
N ARG A 155 -0.53 -1.71 -15.93
CA ARG A 155 -1.78 -1.45 -15.20
C ARG A 155 -2.80 -2.58 -15.41
N ALA A 156 -2.42 -3.81 -15.12
CA ALA A 156 -3.27 -4.99 -15.15
C ALA A 156 -3.04 -5.83 -13.89
N TYR A 157 -4.07 -6.01 -13.08
CA TYR A 157 -3.97 -6.70 -11.79
C TYR A 157 -4.95 -7.86 -11.75
N GLY A 158 -4.43 -9.02 -11.31
CA GLY A 158 -5.21 -10.25 -11.26
C GLY A 158 -6.30 -10.21 -10.19
N PRO A 159 -7.26 -11.15 -10.26
CA PRO A 159 -8.18 -11.36 -9.15
C PRO A 159 -7.42 -11.76 -7.89
N TRP A 160 -7.95 -11.37 -6.74
CA TRP A 160 -7.48 -11.85 -5.45
C TRP A 160 -8.61 -11.92 -4.45
N GLU A 161 -8.48 -12.84 -3.51
CA GLU A 161 -9.39 -13.00 -2.38
C GLU A 161 -8.58 -13.51 -1.20
N SER A 162 -8.88 -12.97 -0.02
CA SER A 162 -8.30 -13.43 1.24
C SER A 162 -9.33 -14.20 2.07
N PRO A 163 -8.87 -15.14 2.90
CA PRO A 163 -9.75 -15.83 3.83
C PRO A 163 -10.55 -14.86 4.71
N PRO A 164 -11.80 -15.18 5.06
CA PRO A 164 -12.58 -14.34 5.95
C PRO A 164 -11.90 -14.25 7.33
N LEU A 165 -11.95 -13.06 7.93
CA LEU A 165 -11.53 -12.82 9.30
C LEU A 165 -12.75 -12.82 10.22
N PRO A 166 -12.63 -13.29 11.49
CA PRO A 166 -13.73 -13.28 12.44
C PRO A 166 -13.93 -11.87 13.04
N LEU A 167 -14.21 -10.89 12.18
CA LEU A 167 -14.38 -9.49 12.51
C LEU A 167 -15.76 -9.01 12.06
N ASP A 168 -16.40 -8.22 12.91
CA ASP A 168 -17.64 -7.52 12.58
C ASP A 168 -17.30 -6.16 11.95
N LEU A 169 -16.77 -6.20 10.73
CA LEU A 169 -16.45 -5.03 9.92
C LEU A 169 -17.24 -5.05 8.62
N PRO A 170 -17.68 -3.90 8.09
CA PRO A 170 -18.24 -3.82 6.74
C PRO A 170 -17.27 -4.42 5.74
N ILE A 171 -17.77 -5.26 4.82
CA ILE A 171 -16.95 -5.85 3.75
C ILE A 171 -17.21 -5.09 2.46
N SER A 172 -16.15 -4.72 1.77
CA SER A 172 -16.19 -4.01 0.49
C SER A 172 -15.22 -4.65 -0.52
N PRO A 173 -15.36 -4.34 -1.82
CA PRO A 173 -14.31 -4.65 -2.79
C PRO A 173 -12.98 -4.03 -2.35
N GLY A 174 -11.93 -4.85 -2.31
CA GLY A 174 -10.59 -4.42 -1.93
C GLY A 174 -9.85 -3.69 -3.06
N PRO A 175 -8.67 -3.13 -2.75
CA PRO A 175 -7.84 -2.44 -3.71
C PRO A 175 -7.35 -3.36 -4.85
N TYR A 176 -7.25 -2.83 -6.07
CA TYR A 176 -6.89 -3.61 -7.25
C TYR A 176 -5.51 -4.27 -7.14
N TRP A 177 -4.57 -3.65 -6.43
CA TRP A 177 -3.18 -4.13 -6.33
C TRP A 177 -2.97 -5.18 -5.22
N GLY A 178 -4.03 -5.65 -4.56
CA GLY A 178 -3.93 -6.74 -3.56
C GLY A 178 -3.43 -8.07 -4.14
N SER A 179 -3.54 -8.26 -5.46
CA SER A 179 -3.00 -9.44 -6.14
C SER A 179 -1.47 -9.57 -6.00
N VAL A 180 -0.76 -8.47 -5.70
CA VAL A 180 0.70 -8.46 -5.50
C VAL A 180 1.09 -9.23 -4.24
N GLY A 181 0.36 -9.05 -3.13
CA GLY A 181 0.58 -9.83 -1.91
C GLY A 181 0.18 -11.30 -2.07
N LEU A 182 -0.96 -11.55 -2.74
CA LEU A 182 -1.41 -12.91 -3.03
C LEU A 182 -0.39 -13.71 -3.86
N ALA A 183 0.21 -13.08 -4.87
CA ALA A 183 1.24 -13.72 -5.71
C ALA A 183 2.47 -14.18 -4.92
N LEU A 184 2.73 -13.59 -3.75
CA LEU A 184 3.82 -13.96 -2.83
C LEU A 184 3.34 -14.85 -1.67
N GLY A 185 2.08 -15.30 -1.68
CA GLY A 185 1.50 -16.13 -0.62
C GLY A 185 1.22 -15.38 0.68
N ILE A 186 1.16 -14.04 0.64
CA ILE A 186 0.93 -13.20 1.82
C ILE A 186 -0.57 -12.87 1.93
N PRO A 187 -1.24 -13.25 3.04
CA PRO A 187 -2.63 -12.88 3.26
C PRO A 187 -2.81 -11.35 3.21
N THR A 188 -3.69 -10.88 2.33
CA THR A 188 -3.79 -9.47 1.96
C THR A 188 -5.18 -8.93 2.23
N TYR A 189 -5.31 -7.79 2.90
CA TYR A 189 -6.60 -7.17 3.17
C TYR A 189 -6.54 -5.69 2.84
N GLY A 190 -7.57 -5.17 2.18
CA GLY A 190 -7.80 -3.74 2.13
C GLY A 190 -8.26 -3.22 3.49
N VAL A 191 -7.75 -2.08 3.93
CA VAL A 191 -8.26 -1.35 5.10
C VAL A 191 -8.78 0.01 4.66
N GLY A 192 -10.08 0.22 4.85
CA GLY A 192 -10.75 1.45 4.46
C GLY A 192 -10.26 2.63 5.29
N LEU A 193 -10.01 3.77 4.63
CA LEU A 193 -9.62 5.01 5.29
C LEU A 193 -10.73 5.59 6.18
N VAL A 194 -12.00 5.32 5.85
CA VAL A 194 -13.15 5.66 6.70
C VAL A 194 -13.13 4.77 7.94
N ASN A 195 -13.11 5.41 9.11
CA ASN A 195 -13.00 4.74 10.41
C ASN A 195 -11.75 3.84 10.55
N LEU A 196 -10.65 4.17 9.86
CA LEU A 196 -9.42 3.37 9.79
C LEU A 196 -8.92 2.90 11.16
N ARG A 197 -8.95 3.79 12.18
CA ARG A 197 -8.52 3.45 13.53
C ARG A 197 -9.26 2.22 14.09
N ALA A 198 -10.59 2.21 14.00
CA ALA A 198 -11.40 1.11 14.53
C ALA A 198 -11.13 -0.19 13.76
N SER A 199 -10.99 -0.11 12.44
CA SER A 199 -10.61 -1.25 11.60
C SER A 199 -9.25 -1.82 11.98
N LEU A 200 -8.24 -0.96 12.21
CA LEU A 200 -6.91 -1.37 12.64
C LEU A 200 -6.93 -1.97 14.05
N GLU A 201 -7.66 -1.39 15.01
CA GLU A 201 -7.82 -1.95 16.36
C GLU A 201 -8.39 -3.37 16.30
N ALA A 202 -9.42 -3.58 15.49
CA ALA A 202 -10.06 -4.89 15.30
C ALA A 202 -9.09 -5.91 14.65
N LEU A 203 -8.41 -5.51 13.57
CA LEU A 203 -7.46 -6.37 12.84
C LEU A 203 -6.25 -6.76 13.68
N LEU A 204 -5.66 -5.78 14.36
CA LEU A 204 -4.48 -6.00 15.19
C LEU A 204 -4.86 -6.80 16.43
N GLY A 205 -6.10 -6.71 16.93
CA GLY A 205 -6.62 -7.55 18.01
C GLY A 205 -6.72 -9.05 17.72
N LEU A 206 -6.56 -9.47 16.46
CA LEU A 206 -6.51 -10.88 16.06
C LEU A 206 -5.11 -11.46 16.34
N TRP A 207 -4.89 -11.88 17.59
CA TRP A 207 -3.65 -12.57 18.02
C TRP A 207 -3.66 -14.04 17.62
#